data_AF-A0A918QA45-F1
#
_entry.id   AF-A0A918QA45-F1
#
_cell.length_a   1.000
_cell.length_b   1.000
_cell.length_c   1.000
_cell.angle_alpha   90.00
_cell.angle_beta   90.00
_cell.angle_gamma   90.00
#
_symmetry.space_group_name_H-M   'P 1'
#
loop_
_entity.id
_entity.type
_entity.pdbx_description
1 polymer ?
#
loop_
_entity_poly.entity_id
_entity_poly.type
_entity_poly.pdbx_seq_one_letter_code
_entity_poly.pdbx_strand_id
1 'polypeptide(L)'
;MAEADIVVADVTGTDEALSFGLGVRHALGRHTIHFTDGTAIPRGHGASPSIELPRHAVDPVAARNRLTALMAEALRGTCPTSSAIGPTVETDKPQANEHDDAPGFFDLVAEAEAQMAGITADMADVDSAAADLGAIMELMMEDMVRVSHPGAPANAKLAVLTQMAKVISGPAGELESATERLAQRMSAATIAFDAFMEWTRNTPRSEWSDDLVQMLRHMAEPSCETEPADFEEVITLIDSFGASSQHLRVPARRLITSCQNLVQLMAAVAEWRTKAVRLLEG
;
A
#
# COMPACT_ATOMS: atom_id res chain seq x y z
N MET A 1 0.06 -18.61 4.13
CA MET A 1 1.30 -19.26 4.63
C MET A 1 1.65 -18.64 5.99
N ALA A 2 0.85 -18.92 7.03
CA ALA A 2 0.76 -18.05 8.22
C ALA A 2 1.72 -18.36 9.37
N GLU A 3 2.57 -19.39 9.27
CA GLU A 3 3.44 -19.76 10.40
C GLU A 3 4.73 -20.39 9.87
N ALA A 4 5.62 -19.56 9.31
CA ALA A 4 6.94 -20.00 8.87
C ALA A 4 8.00 -19.41 9.81
N ASP A 5 8.76 -20.29 10.47
CA ASP A 5 9.88 -19.89 11.35
C ASP A 5 11.02 -19.21 10.58
N ILE A 6 11.10 -19.44 9.27
CA ILE A 6 12.10 -18.88 8.36
C ILE A 6 11.40 -18.43 7.08
N VAL A 7 11.59 -17.17 6.70
CA VAL A 7 11.10 -16.63 5.41
C VAL A 7 12.27 -16.49 4.46
N VAL A 8 12.11 -17.02 3.24
CA VAL A 8 13.12 -16.93 2.18
C VAL A 8 12.59 -16.02 1.09
N ALA A 9 13.23 -14.87 0.89
CA ALA A 9 12.79 -13.84 -0.05
C ALA A 9 13.84 -13.58 -1.13
N ASP A 10 13.39 -13.47 -2.37
CA ASP A 10 14.21 -12.99 -3.47
C ASP A 10 14.16 -11.46 -3.51
N VAL A 11 15.27 -10.80 -3.20
CA VAL A 11 15.38 -9.34 -3.16
C VAL A 11 15.99 -8.79 -4.46
N THR A 12 15.96 -9.56 -5.55
CA THR A 12 16.39 -9.10 -6.88
C THR A 12 15.38 -8.16 -7.53
N GLY A 13 15.10 -7.04 -6.86
CA GLY A 13 14.19 -6.00 -7.31
C GLY A 13 13.83 -5.04 -6.18
N THR A 14 13.51 -3.78 -6.53
CA THR A 14 12.91 -2.82 -5.60
C THR A 14 11.41 -3.07 -5.54
N ASP A 15 10.98 -4.07 -4.78
CA ASP A 15 9.57 -4.31 -4.47
C ASP A 15 9.27 -3.74 -3.06
N GLU A 16 8.47 -2.68 -3.02
CA GLU A 16 8.10 -1.98 -1.79
C GLU A 16 7.24 -2.86 -0.86
N ALA A 17 6.42 -3.76 -1.41
CA ALA A 17 5.61 -4.70 -0.63
C ALA A 17 6.48 -5.76 0.05
N LEU A 18 7.45 -6.30 -0.70
CA LEU A 18 8.45 -7.22 -0.16
C LEU A 18 9.30 -6.54 0.93
N SER A 19 9.68 -5.28 0.71
CA SER A 19 10.51 -4.50 1.64
C SER A 19 9.78 -4.19 2.95
N PHE A 20 8.50 -3.82 2.87
CA PHE A 20 7.63 -3.65 4.05
C PHE A 20 7.47 -4.96 4.82
N GLY A 21 7.11 -6.05 4.14
CA GLY A 21 6.95 -7.37 4.77
C GLY A 21 8.22 -7.88 5.44
N LEU A 22 9.39 -7.68 4.81
CA LEU A 22 10.69 -8.03 5.38
C LEU A 22 11.06 -7.15 6.57
N GLY A 23 10.87 -5.83 6.48
CA GLY A 23 11.15 -4.89 7.57
C GLY A 23 10.34 -5.21 8.83
N VAL A 24 9.05 -5.51 8.67
CA VAL A 24 8.18 -5.88 9.80
C VAL A 24 8.59 -7.24 10.40
N ARG A 25 8.90 -8.25 9.58
CA ARG A 25 9.35 -9.56 10.09
C ARG A 25 10.70 -9.48 10.82
N HIS A 26 11.61 -8.65 10.32
CA HIS A 26 12.89 -8.39 10.98
C HIS A 26 12.71 -7.66 12.31
N ALA A 27 11.84 -6.66 12.35
CA ALA A 27 11.50 -5.93 13.58
C ALA A 27 10.89 -6.83 14.67
N LEU A 28 10.26 -7.94 14.26
CA LEU A 28 9.67 -8.96 15.15
C LEU A 28 10.64 -10.11 15.49
N GLY A 29 11.94 -9.96 15.16
CA GLY A 29 12.97 -10.94 15.49
C GLY A 29 12.87 -12.25 14.71
N ARG A 30 12.14 -12.29 13.58
CA ARG A 30 12.03 -13.48 12.74
C ARG A 30 13.22 -13.60 11.81
N HIS A 31 13.68 -14.83 11.59
CA HIS A 31 14.80 -15.10 10.71
C HIS A 31 14.38 -15.00 9.23
N THR A 32 14.96 -14.04 8.52
CA THR A 32 14.78 -13.88 7.07
C THR A 32 16.07 -14.27 6.34
N ILE A 33 15.95 -15.08 5.29
CA ILE A 33 17.04 -15.41 4.36
C ILE A 33 16.79 -14.66 3.05
N HIS A 34 17.76 -13.87 2.61
CA HIS A 34 17.65 -13.07 1.39
C HIS A 34 18.44 -13.70 0.23
N PHE A 35 17.85 -13.75 -0.97
CA PHE A 35 18.55 -14.08 -2.21
C PHE A 35 18.90 -12.82 -3.00
N THR A 36 20.18 -12.68 -3.37
CA THR A 36 20.68 -11.54 -4.17
C THR A 36 21.38 -12.02 -5.44
N ASP A 37 21.27 -11.24 -6.52
CA ASP A 37 22.01 -11.44 -7.78
C ASP A 37 23.34 -10.67 -7.74
N GLY A 38 24.25 -11.10 -6.87
CA GLY A 38 25.65 -10.67 -6.87
C GLY A 38 25.94 -9.17 -6.62
N THR A 39 24.92 -8.33 -6.45
CA THR A 39 25.07 -6.94 -6.02
C THR A 39 25.06 -6.89 -4.50
N ALA A 40 26.19 -6.47 -3.92
CA ALA A 40 26.40 -6.46 -2.48
C ALA A 40 25.41 -5.50 -1.78
N ILE A 41 24.58 -6.03 -0.89
CA ILE A 41 23.85 -5.23 0.10
C ILE A 41 24.86 -4.79 1.19
N PRO A 42 24.83 -3.53 1.69
CA PRO A 42 25.72 -3.10 2.76
C PRO A 42 25.48 -3.92 4.02
N ARG A 43 26.53 -4.57 4.54
CA ARG A 43 26.48 -5.30 5.82
C ARG A 43 26.31 -4.32 6.98
N GLY A 44 25.08 -4.08 7.40
CA GLY A 44 24.72 -3.41 8.65
C GLY A 44 24.62 -4.39 9.82
N HIS A 45 24.74 -3.90 11.06
CA HIS A 45 24.82 -4.69 12.31
C HIS A 45 23.45 -5.25 12.76
N GLY A 46 22.80 -6.00 11.87
CA GLY A 46 21.69 -6.90 12.13
C GLY A 46 21.78 -8.01 11.09
N ALA A 47 22.61 -9.03 11.38
CA ALA A 47 23.05 -10.00 10.37
C ALA A 47 21.92 -10.96 9.98
N SER A 48 20.99 -10.52 9.13
CA SER A 48 20.13 -11.42 8.38
C SER A 48 21.01 -12.27 7.44
N PRO A 49 20.95 -13.61 7.52
CA PRO A 49 21.77 -14.47 6.67
C PRO A 49 21.36 -14.30 5.20
N SER A 50 22.25 -13.73 4.38
CA SER A 50 22.05 -13.59 2.93
C SER A 50 22.78 -14.66 2.14
N ILE A 51 22.16 -15.13 1.05
CA ILE A 51 22.73 -16.08 0.10
C ILE A 51 22.80 -15.43 -1.27
N GLU A 52 24.02 -15.19 -1.74
CA GLU A 52 24.26 -14.86 -3.14
C GLU A 52 24.05 -16.13 -3.99
N LEU A 53 23.05 -16.11 -4.87
CA LEU A 53 22.87 -17.13 -5.89
C LEU A 53 23.20 -16.54 -7.26
N PRO A 54 24.27 -16.97 -7.93
CA PRO A 54 24.50 -16.58 -9.32
C PRO A 54 23.33 -17.05 -10.18
N ARG A 55 22.80 -16.17 -11.06
CA ARG A 55 21.78 -16.50 -12.07
C ARG A 55 22.11 -17.73 -12.94
N HIS A 56 23.38 -18.15 -12.96
CA HIS A 56 23.84 -19.41 -13.55
C HIS A 56 24.64 -20.21 -12.51
N ALA A 57 23.94 -20.89 -11.60
CA ALA A 57 24.59 -21.80 -10.65
C ALA A 57 25.26 -22.96 -11.41
N VAL A 58 26.60 -22.94 -11.48
CA VAL A 58 27.41 -24.03 -12.06
C VAL A 58 27.29 -25.32 -11.22
N ASP A 59 26.79 -25.24 -9.99
CA ASP A 59 26.49 -26.41 -9.16
C ASP A 59 25.26 -26.18 -8.23
N PRO A 60 24.06 -26.70 -8.59
CA PRO A 60 22.85 -26.57 -7.77
C PRO A 60 22.94 -27.35 -6.45
N VAL A 61 23.83 -28.35 -6.34
CA VAL A 61 24.02 -29.11 -5.10
C VAL A 61 24.74 -28.26 -4.05
N ALA A 62 25.72 -27.46 -4.47
CA ALA A 62 26.41 -26.51 -3.59
C ALA A 62 25.47 -25.43 -3.03
N ALA A 63 24.58 -24.88 -3.87
CA ALA A 63 23.56 -23.93 -3.45
C ALA A 63 22.59 -24.53 -2.42
N ARG A 64 22.10 -25.75 -2.68
CA ARG A 64 21.22 -26.48 -1.76
C ARG A 64 21.89 -26.74 -0.42
N ASN A 65 23.15 -27.16 -0.43
CA ASN A 65 23.91 -27.44 0.79
C ASN A 65 24.14 -26.16 1.62
N ARG A 66 24.37 -25.02 0.95
CA ARG A 66 24.54 -23.72 1.62
C ARG A 66 23.24 -23.22 2.25
N LEU A 67 22.11 -23.34 1.55
CA LEU A 67 20.79 -23.05 2.11
C LEU A 67 20.48 -23.95 3.31
N THR A 68 20.74 -25.24 3.20
CA THR A 68 20.54 -26.21 4.30
C THR A 68 21.39 -25.87 5.53
N ALA A 69 22.64 -25.45 5.32
CA ALA A 69 23.53 -25.05 6.41
C ALA A 69 23.04 -23.79 7.13
N LEU A 70 22.59 -22.78 6.37
CA LEU A 70 22.07 -21.53 6.94
C LEU A 70 20.74 -21.71 7.66
N MET A 71 19.84 -22.55 7.12
CA MET A 71 18.63 -22.95 7.83
C MET A 71 18.97 -23.69 9.13
N ALA A 72 19.95 -24.60 9.11
CA ALA A 72 20.38 -25.34 10.29
C ALA A 72 21.13 -24.48 11.33
N GLU A 73 21.70 -23.35 10.92
CA GLU A 73 22.33 -22.35 11.79
C GLU A 73 21.28 -21.43 12.42
N ALA A 74 20.34 -20.92 11.61
CA ALA A 74 19.19 -20.15 12.09
C ALA A 74 18.36 -20.95 13.12
N LEU A 75 18.15 -22.24 12.90
CA LEU A 75 17.45 -23.14 13.82
C LEU A 75 18.29 -23.59 15.03
N ARG A 76 19.61 -23.33 15.08
CA ARG A 76 20.46 -23.65 16.25
C ARG A 76 20.58 -22.50 17.23
N GLY A 77 20.25 -21.28 16.82
CA GLY A 77 20.12 -20.11 17.72
C GLY A 77 18.95 -20.22 18.71
N THR A 78 18.01 -21.15 18.49
CA THR A 78 16.88 -21.44 19.37
C THR A 78 17.22 -22.54 20.39
N CYS A 79 18.08 -22.24 21.37
CA CYS A 79 18.13 -23.05 22.59
C CYS A 79 17.41 -22.30 23.72
N PRO A 80 16.14 -22.64 24.05
CA PRO A 80 15.52 -22.13 25.26
C PRO A 80 16.13 -22.86 26.44
N THR A 81 16.98 -22.18 27.21
CA THR A 81 17.32 -22.65 28.55
C THR A 81 16.07 -22.46 29.42
N SER A 82 15.33 -23.55 29.57
CA SER A 82 14.33 -23.75 30.61
C SER A 82 14.98 -23.46 31.97
N SER A 83 14.72 -22.27 32.51
CA SER A 83 15.04 -21.95 33.89
C SER A 83 13.86 -22.41 34.76
N ALA A 84 14.10 -23.48 35.49
CA ALA A 84 13.17 -24.05 36.45
C ALA A 84 12.80 -23.01 37.52
N ILE A 85 11.52 -22.67 37.61
CA ILE A 85 10.93 -22.05 38.79
C ILE A 85 9.91 -23.02 39.37
N GLY A 86 10.22 -23.51 40.56
CA GLY A 86 9.21 -23.86 41.56
C GLY A 86 9.56 -23.14 42.87
N PRO A 87 8.64 -23.05 43.86
CA PRO A 87 7.45 -23.88 43.98
C PRO A 87 6.14 -23.16 44.46
N THR A 88 5.02 -23.84 44.20
CA THR A 88 3.79 -23.95 45.03
C THR A 88 2.72 -22.84 45.09
N VAL A 89 1.64 -23.09 44.33
CA VAL A 89 0.19 -23.09 44.68
C VAL A 89 -0.43 -21.83 45.30
N GLU A 90 -1.36 -21.21 44.56
CA GLU A 90 -2.79 -21.23 44.94
C GLU A 90 -3.70 -21.02 43.73
N THR A 91 -4.81 -21.75 43.76
CA THR A 91 -5.78 -21.98 42.71
C THR A 91 -6.81 -20.83 42.68
N ASP A 92 -7.02 -20.21 41.53
CA ASP A 92 -8.35 -19.68 41.23
C ASP A 92 -8.70 -19.74 39.73
N LYS A 93 -10.00 -19.90 39.48
CA LYS A 93 -10.66 -20.45 38.28
C LYS A 93 -10.46 -19.65 36.98
N PRO A 94 -10.64 -20.32 35.81
CA PRO A 94 -10.50 -19.68 34.50
C PRO A 94 -11.71 -18.79 34.21
N GLN A 95 -11.49 -17.48 34.11
CA GLN A 95 -12.42 -16.62 33.39
C GLN A 95 -12.20 -16.87 31.89
N ALA A 96 -13.24 -17.38 31.24
CA ALA A 96 -13.35 -17.40 29.80
C ALA A 96 -13.29 -15.95 29.30
N ASN A 97 -12.17 -15.56 28.69
CA ASN A 97 -12.09 -14.34 27.91
C ASN A 97 -12.84 -14.59 26.60
N GLU A 98 -14.11 -14.19 26.56
CA GLU A 98 -14.84 -13.93 25.31
C GLU A 98 -14.29 -12.63 24.68
N HIS A 99 -13.05 -12.67 24.18
CA HIS A 99 -12.45 -11.62 23.33
C HIS A 99 -11.18 -12.16 22.65
N ASP A 100 -11.34 -13.09 21.71
CA ASP A 100 -10.18 -13.62 20.95
C ASP A 100 -10.52 -13.97 19.49
N ASP A 101 -11.43 -13.20 18.87
CA ASP A 101 -11.69 -13.30 17.42
C ASP A 101 -11.17 -12.06 16.65
N ALA A 102 -10.46 -11.15 17.34
CA ALA A 102 -9.78 -10.06 16.67
C ALA A 102 -8.46 -10.57 16.08
N PRO A 103 -8.17 -10.32 14.78
CA PRO A 103 -6.93 -10.76 14.16
C PRO A 103 -5.72 -10.23 14.92
N GLY A 104 -4.72 -11.09 15.14
CA GLY A 104 -3.49 -10.70 15.79
C GLY A 104 -2.68 -9.71 14.94
N PHE A 105 -1.68 -9.06 15.55
CA PHE A 105 -0.82 -8.12 14.82
C PHE A 105 -0.19 -8.73 13.55
N PHE A 106 0.25 -9.99 13.63
CA PHE A 106 0.82 -10.70 12.48
C PHE A 106 -0.20 -11.01 11.40
N ASP A 107 -1.46 -11.27 11.77
CA ASP A 107 -2.55 -11.47 10.81
C ASP A 107 -2.85 -10.17 10.07
N LEU A 108 -2.85 -9.04 10.78
CA LEU A 108 -3.01 -7.70 10.20
C LEU A 108 -1.86 -7.36 9.25
N VAL A 109 -0.62 -7.68 9.61
CA VAL A 109 0.56 -7.45 8.75
C VAL A 109 0.52 -8.33 7.50
N ALA A 110 0.21 -9.61 7.65
CA ALA A 110 0.10 -10.53 6.50
C ALA A 110 -1.03 -10.11 5.55
N GLU A 111 -2.15 -9.63 6.09
CA GLU A 111 -3.24 -9.07 5.30
C GLU A 111 -2.81 -7.79 4.59
N ALA A 112 -2.15 -6.86 5.27
CA ALA A 112 -1.65 -5.63 4.65
C ALA A 112 -0.64 -5.91 3.53
N GLU A 113 0.28 -6.86 3.71
CA GLU A 113 1.22 -7.31 2.67
C GLU A 113 0.47 -7.84 1.44
N ALA A 114 -0.58 -8.64 1.64
CA ALA A 114 -1.43 -9.11 0.55
C ALA A 114 -2.21 -7.98 -0.13
N GLN A 115 -2.64 -6.96 0.63
CA GLN A 115 -3.36 -5.80 0.09
C GLN A 115 -2.44 -4.83 -0.68
N MET A 116 -1.16 -4.69 -0.32
CA MET A 116 -0.22 -3.79 -1.02
C MET A 116 -0.09 -4.10 -2.51
N ALA A 117 0.03 -5.38 -2.88
CA ALA A 117 0.06 -5.76 -4.30
C ALA A 117 -1.25 -5.38 -5.03
N GLY A 118 -2.39 -5.45 -4.32
CA GLY A 118 -3.68 -5.01 -4.84
C GLY A 118 -3.80 -3.50 -4.98
N ILE A 119 -3.23 -2.74 -4.05
CA ILE A 119 -3.19 -1.26 -4.08
C ILE A 119 -2.45 -0.77 -5.33
N THR A 120 -1.29 -1.36 -5.65
CA THR A 120 -0.54 -0.99 -6.87
C THR A 120 -1.33 -1.26 -8.15
N ALA A 121 -2.05 -2.39 -8.21
CA ALA A 121 -2.91 -2.71 -9.35
C ALA A 121 -4.10 -1.74 -9.46
N ASP A 122 -4.79 -1.45 -8.35
CA ASP A 122 -5.92 -0.52 -8.35
C ASP A 122 -5.47 0.92 -8.67
N MET A 123 -4.26 1.33 -8.27
CA MET A 123 -3.68 2.63 -8.67
C MET A 123 -3.43 2.70 -10.18
N ALA A 124 -2.88 1.64 -10.77
CA ALA A 124 -2.70 1.58 -12.22
C ALA A 124 -4.04 1.65 -12.98
N ASP A 125 -5.09 1.03 -12.44
CA ASP A 125 -6.45 1.15 -12.99
C ASP A 125 -7.00 2.58 -12.88
N VAL A 126 -6.76 3.27 -11.76
CA VAL A 126 -7.12 4.69 -11.57
C VAL A 126 -6.41 5.57 -12.60
N ASP A 127 -5.09 5.39 -12.76
CA ASP A 127 -4.28 6.15 -13.71
C ASP A 127 -4.75 5.93 -15.16
N SER A 128 -5.03 4.68 -15.52
CA SER A 128 -5.56 4.34 -16.84
C SER A 128 -6.92 5.01 -17.10
N ALA A 129 -7.86 4.91 -16.17
CA ALA A 129 -9.18 5.50 -16.31
C ALA A 129 -9.14 7.04 -16.35
N ALA A 130 -8.25 7.65 -15.57
CA ALA A 130 -8.02 9.09 -15.60
C ALA A 130 -7.41 9.56 -16.93
N ALA A 131 -6.44 8.81 -17.48
CA ALA A 131 -5.85 9.09 -18.78
C ALA A 131 -6.87 9.00 -19.91
N ASP A 132 -7.71 7.95 -19.91
CA ASP A 132 -8.79 7.78 -20.89
C ASP A 132 -9.82 8.91 -20.83
N LEU A 133 -10.18 9.33 -19.61
CA LEU A 133 -11.08 10.47 -19.41
C LEU A 133 -10.46 11.77 -19.94
N GLY A 134 -9.16 11.99 -19.69
CA GLY A 134 -8.41 13.14 -20.22
C GLY A 134 -8.43 13.18 -21.74
N ALA A 135 -8.08 12.07 -22.39
CA ALA A 135 -8.08 11.95 -23.85
C ALA A 135 -9.47 12.19 -24.46
N ILE A 136 -10.53 11.65 -23.86
CA ILE A 136 -11.90 11.90 -24.30
C ILE A 136 -12.31 13.36 -24.12
N MET A 137 -11.93 13.97 -22.99
CA MET A 137 -12.24 15.37 -22.72
C MET A 137 -11.58 16.30 -23.73
N GLU A 138 -10.33 16.05 -24.09
CA GLU A 138 -9.61 16.79 -25.15
C GLU A 138 -10.33 16.72 -26.50
N LEU A 139 -10.72 15.51 -26.92
CA LEU A 139 -11.47 15.30 -28.16
C LEU A 139 -12.83 16.02 -28.15
N MET A 140 -13.55 15.97 -27.03
CA MET A 140 -14.87 16.59 -26.89
C MET A 140 -14.78 18.12 -26.76
N MET A 141 -13.68 18.65 -26.26
CA MET A 141 -13.47 20.09 -26.17
C MET A 141 -13.38 20.73 -27.56
N GLU A 142 -12.73 20.06 -28.53
CA GLU A 142 -12.68 20.53 -29.91
C GLU A 142 -14.09 20.60 -30.54
N ASP A 143 -14.90 19.56 -30.34
CA ASP A 143 -16.30 19.52 -30.79
C ASP A 143 -17.15 20.60 -30.12
N MET A 144 -16.93 20.85 -28.82
CA MET A 144 -17.62 21.90 -28.06
C MET A 144 -17.26 23.29 -28.58
N VAL A 145 -15.98 23.57 -28.85
CA VAL A 145 -15.52 24.83 -29.43
C VAL A 145 -16.19 25.07 -30.78
N ARG A 146 -16.27 24.03 -31.62
CA ARG A 146 -16.93 24.12 -32.94
C ARG A 146 -18.40 24.48 -32.85
N VAL A 147 -19.15 23.99 -31.85
CA VAL A 147 -20.58 24.31 -31.68
C VAL A 147 -20.85 25.52 -30.80
N SER A 148 -19.81 26.15 -30.22
CA SER A 148 -19.95 27.28 -29.30
C SER A 148 -19.98 28.65 -29.97
N HIS A 149 -19.86 28.73 -31.30
CA HIS A 149 -19.87 30.00 -32.01
C HIS A 149 -21.21 30.77 -31.84
N PRO A 150 -21.19 32.11 -31.87
CA PRO A 150 -22.41 32.92 -31.89
C PRO A 150 -23.34 32.49 -33.05
N GLY A 151 -24.62 32.29 -32.76
CA GLY A 151 -25.61 31.85 -33.75
C GLY A 151 -25.69 30.34 -34.00
N ALA A 152 -24.87 29.52 -33.34
CA ALA A 152 -25.03 28.06 -33.40
C ALA A 152 -26.40 27.63 -32.84
N PRO A 153 -27.11 26.70 -33.51
CA PRO A 153 -28.43 26.31 -33.08
C PRO A 153 -28.33 25.48 -31.79
N ALA A 154 -29.25 25.71 -30.85
CA ALA A 154 -29.22 25.08 -29.52
C ALA A 154 -29.24 23.54 -29.58
N ASN A 155 -29.88 22.97 -30.62
CA ASN A 155 -29.91 21.52 -30.84
C ASN A 155 -28.52 20.93 -31.14
N ALA A 156 -27.63 21.65 -31.83
CA ALA A 156 -26.27 21.18 -32.11
C ALA A 156 -25.43 21.12 -30.83
N LYS A 157 -25.57 22.13 -29.94
CA LYS A 157 -24.93 22.14 -28.62
C LYS A 157 -25.41 20.97 -27.76
N LEU A 158 -26.72 20.73 -27.73
CA LEU A 158 -27.30 19.60 -27.00
C LEU A 158 -26.87 18.24 -27.55
N ALA A 159 -26.71 18.11 -28.87
CA ALA A 159 -26.23 16.88 -29.49
C ALA A 159 -24.79 16.56 -29.06
N VAL A 160 -23.89 17.55 -29.06
CA VAL A 160 -22.51 17.39 -28.56
C VAL A 160 -22.51 17.05 -27.08
N LEU A 161 -23.29 17.75 -26.25
CA LEU A 161 -23.39 17.45 -24.81
C LEU A 161 -23.91 16.03 -24.52
N THR A 162 -24.89 15.56 -25.30
CA THR A 162 -25.44 14.21 -25.15
C THR A 162 -24.43 13.15 -25.56
N GLN A 163 -23.69 13.41 -26.64
CA GLN A 163 -22.61 12.52 -27.08
C GLN A 163 -21.46 12.49 -26.07
N MET A 164 -21.03 13.65 -25.59
CA MET A 164 -20.03 13.78 -24.53
C MET A 164 -20.44 12.97 -23.30
N ALA A 165 -21.66 13.18 -22.79
CA ALA A 165 -22.20 12.44 -21.66
C ALA A 165 -22.15 10.91 -21.86
N LYS A 166 -22.50 10.45 -23.07
CA LYS A 166 -22.47 9.03 -23.42
C LYS A 166 -21.04 8.48 -23.42
N VAL A 167 -20.08 9.20 -23.98
CA VAL A 167 -18.69 8.74 -24.11
C VAL A 167 -17.99 8.76 -22.74
N ILE A 168 -18.16 9.80 -21.94
CA ILE A 168 -17.52 9.90 -20.61
C ILE A 168 -18.11 8.94 -19.58
N SER A 169 -19.34 8.44 -19.77
CA SER A 169 -20.03 7.62 -18.77
C SER A 169 -19.33 6.28 -18.49
N GLY A 170 -18.60 5.72 -19.47
CA GLY A 170 -17.81 4.51 -19.30
C GLY A 170 -16.59 4.75 -18.41
N PRO A 171 -15.63 5.58 -18.85
CA PRO A 171 -14.43 5.91 -18.08
C PRO A 171 -14.73 6.48 -16.70
N ALA A 172 -15.77 7.31 -16.56
CA ALA A 172 -16.18 7.82 -15.25
C ALA A 172 -16.66 6.70 -14.30
N GLY A 173 -17.30 5.65 -14.82
CA GLY A 173 -17.67 4.47 -14.04
C GLY A 173 -16.49 3.56 -13.71
N GLU A 174 -15.54 3.44 -14.63
CA GLU A 174 -14.28 2.70 -14.40
C GLU A 174 -13.44 3.38 -13.33
N LEU A 175 -13.29 4.71 -13.39
CA LEU A 175 -12.60 5.50 -12.38
C LEU A 175 -13.30 5.41 -11.00
N GLU A 176 -14.62 5.53 -10.94
CA GLU A 176 -15.40 5.32 -9.71
C GLU A 176 -15.13 3.94 -9.12
N SER A 177 -15.21 2.89 -9.94
CA SER A 177 -14.99 1.52 -9.47
C SER A 177 -13.54 1.28 -9.02
N ALA A 178 -12.55 1.84 -9.73
CA ALA A 178 -11.13 1.69 -9.38
C ALA A 178 -10.79 2.45 -8.09
N THR A 179 -11.24 3.70 -7.96
CA THR A 179 -11.05 4.50 -6.74
C THR A 179 -11.77 3.91 -5.53
N GLU A 180 -12.94 3.29 -5.71
CA GLU A 180 -13.64 2.57 -4.63
C GLU A 180 -12.85 1.34 -4.15
N ARG A 181 -12.36 0.50 -5.07
CA ARG A 181 -11.51 -0.65 -4.71
C ARG A 181 -10.24 -0.20 -3.99
N LEU A 182 -9.58 0.83 -4.52
CA LEU A 182 -8.39 1.42 -3.92
C LEU A 182 -8.68 1.92 -2.50
N ALA A 183 -9.79 2.64 -2.29
CA ALA A 183 -10.22 3.12 -0.98
C ALA A 183 -10.48 1.97 0.01
N GLN A 184 -11.16 0.91 -0.43
CA GLN A 184 -11.42 -0.26 0.40
C GLN A 184 -10.13 -0.96 0.84
N ARG A 185 -9.19 -1.19 -0.09
CA ARG A 185 -7.90 -1.82 0.24
C ARG A 185 -7.04 -0.94 1.14
N MET A 186 -6.97 0.35 0.85
CA MET A 186 -6.22 1.30 1.68
C MET A 186 -6.79 1.40 3.09
N SER A 187 -8.11 1.30 3.28
CA SER A 187 -8.72 1.25 4.60
C SER A 187 -8.24 0.03 5.41
N ALA A 188 -8.09 -1.13 4.77
CA ALA A 188 -7.53 -2.32 5.43
C ALA A 188 -6.05 -2.13 5.78
N ALA A 189 -5.26 -1.57 4.85
CA ALA A 189 -3.85 -1.24 5.10
C ALA A 189 -3.67 -0.23 6.23
N THR A 190 -4.59 0.73 6.37
CA THR A 190 -4.60 1.74 7.46
C THR A 190 -4.61 1.10 8.83
N ILE A 191 -5.42 0.06 9.04
CA ILE A 191 -5.55 -0.61 10.33
C ILE A 191 -4.21 -1.28 10.72
N ALA A 192 -3.60 -2.00 9.78
CA ALA A 192 -2.32 -2.64 10.02
C ALA A 192 -1.21 -1.62 10.25
N PHE A 193 -1.24 -0.51 9.50
CA PHE A 193 -0.29 0.58 9.66
C PHE A 193 -0.40 1.24 11.03
N ASP A 194 -1.61 1.56 11.48
CA ASP A 194 -1.84 2.14 12.81
C ASP A 194 -1.36 1.20 13.93
N ALA A 195 -1.66 -0.10 13.82
CA ALA A 195 -1.16 -1.10 14.76
C ALA A 195 0.38 -1.16 14.76
N PHE A 196 1.00 -1.07 13.59
CA PHE A 196 2.46 -1.06 13.45
C PHE A 196 3.09 0.19 14.05
N MET A 197 2.48 1.37 13.86
CA MET A 197 2.96 2.62 14.44
C MET A 197 2.80 2.64 15.96
N GLU A 198 1.74 2.05 16.49
CA GLU A 198 1.53 1.89 17.93
C GLU A 198 2.55 0.92 18.55
N TRP A 199 2.79 -0.22 17.88
CA TRP A 199 3.85 -1.14 18.29
C TRP A 199 5.22 -0.43 18.32
N THR A 200 5.56 0.26 17.24
CA THR A 200 6.83 1.00 17.12
C THR A 200 7.01 2.05 18.20
N ARG A 201 5.92 2.76 18.57
CA ARG A 201 5.92 3.74 19.66
C ARG A 201 6.25 3.11 21.02
N ASN A 202 5.77 1.90 21.26
CA ASN A 202 5.95 1.19 22.53
C ASN A 202 7.27 0.41 22.61
N THR A 203 7.93 0.18 21.47
CA THR A 203 9.25 -0.47 21.41
C THR A 203 10.37 0.53 21.72
N PRO A 204 11.26 0.26 22.69
CA PRO A 204 12.40 1.12 22.98
C PRO A 204 13.29 1.36 21.76
N ARG A 205 13.74 2.60 21.54
CA ARG A 205 14.58 2.95 20.37
C ARG A 205 15.86 2.13 20.22
N SER A 206 16.42 1.65 21.33
CA SER A 206 17.61 0.78 21.30
C SER A 206 17.37 -0.57 20.64
N GLU A 207 16.10 -0.97 20.50
CA GLU A 207 15.67 -2.24 19.91
C GLU A 207 15.20 -2.07 18.45
N TRP A 208 15.22 -0.85 17.92
CA TRP A 208 14.82 -0.59 16.53
C TRP A 208 15.89 -1.10 15.57
N SER A 209 15.45 -1.84 14.54
CA SER A 209 16.34 -2.25 13.45
C SER A 209 16.61 -1.09 12.47
N ASP A 210 17.74 -1.16 11.76
CA ASP A 210 18.06 -0.21 10.69
C ASP A 210 16.98 -0.19 9.58
N ASP A 211 16.38 -1.36 9.29
CA ASP A 211 15.31 -1.50 8.29
C ASP A 211 14.02 -0.78 8.71
N LEU A 212 13.66 -0.90 9.99
CA LEU A 212 12.54 -0.18 10.58
C LEU A 212 12.75 1.34 10.44
N VAL A 213 13.96 1.82 10.75
CA VAL A 213 14.32 3.23 10.62
C VAL A 213 14.30 3.68 9.16
N GLN A 214 14.82 2.89 8.23
CA GLN A 214 14.78 3.19 6.79
C GLN A 214 13.35 3.27 6.27
N MET A 215 12.49 2.33 6.66
CA MET A 215 11.08 2.34 6.29
C MET A 215 10.36 3.58 6.82
N LEU A 216 10.55 3.93 8.10
CA LEU A 216 10.01 5.17 8.68
C LEU A 216 10.49 6.41 7.93
N ARG A 217 11.77 6.45 7.50
CA ARG A 217 12.31 7.56 6.70
C ARG A 217 11.66 7.64 5.33
N HIS A 218 11.53 6.51 4.64
CA HIS A 218 10.88 6.47 3.34
C HIS A 218 9.41 6.94 3.42
N MET A 219 8.71 6.58 4.48
CA MET A 219 7.35 7.09 4.73
C MET A 219 7.30 8.57 5.15
N ALA A 220 8.39 9.09 5.72
CA ALA A 220 8.53 10.50 6.05
C ALA A 220 8.82 11.37 4.82
N GLU A 221 9.31 10.76 3.72
CA GLU A 221 9.57 11.46 2.47
C GLU A 221 8.27 11.99 1.83
N PRO A 222 8.31 13.16 1.18
CA PRO A 222 7.18 13.65 0.40
C PRO A 222 6.99 12.76 -0.84
N SER A 223 5.86 12.03 -0.89
CA SER A 223 5.57 11.08 -1.98
C SER A 223 4.62 11.61 -3.06
N CYS A 224 3.92 12.73 -2.81
CA CYS A 224 2.95 13.30 -3.74
C CYS A 224 3.17 14.81 -3.90
N GLU A 225 3.34 15.26 -5.14
CA GLU A 225 3.42 16.69 -5.50
C GLU A 225 2.02 17.32 -5.68
N THR A 226 0.97 16.50 -5.75
CA THR A 226 -0.40 17.00 -5.95
C THR A 226 -0.98 17.44 -4.62
N GLU A 227 -1.47 18.68 -4.54
CA GLU A 227 -2.08 19.19 -3.33
C GLU A 227 -3.58 18.87 -3.33
N PRO A 228 -4.19 18.61 -2.15
CA PRO A 228 -5.63 18.36 -2.07
C PRO A 228 -6.47 19.53 -2.62
N ALA A 229 -5.93 20.75 -2.62
CA ALA A 229 -6.55 21.93 -3.22
C ALA A 229 -6.78 21.79 -4.74
N ASP A 230 -5.90 21.08 -5.45
CA ASP A 230 -6.03 20.87 -6.90
C ASP A 230 -7.28 20.05 -7.23
N PHE A 231 -7.62 19.08 -6.37
CA PHE A 231 -8.84 18.28 -6.50
C PHE A 231 -10.11 19.09 -6.22
N GLU A 232 -10.08 20.08 -5.31
CA GLU A 232 -11.23 20.93 -5.03
C GLU A 232 -11.60 21.80 -6.25
N GLU A 233 -10.59 22.31 -6.96
CA GLU A 233 -10.79 23.04 -8.22
C GLU A 233 -11.42 22.13 -9.28
N VAL A 234 -10.90 20.91 -9.44
CA VAL A 234 -11.44 19.91 -10.37
C VAL A 234 -12.88 19.53 -10.03
N ILE A 235 -13.19 19.28 -8.75
CA ILE A 235 -14.55 18.98 -8.28
C ILE A 235 -15.51 20.13 -8.62
N THR A 236 -15.09 21.37 -8.36
CA THR A 236 -15.89 22.57 -8.66
C THR A 236 -16.17 22.69 -10.16
N LEU A 237 -15.16 22.44 -10.99
CA LEU A 237 -15.29 22.43 -12.43
C LEU A 237 -16.28 21.36 -12.90
N ILE A 238 -16.14 20.12 -12.42
CA ILE A 238 -17.03 19.00 -12.78
C ILE A 238 -18.48 19.27 -12.34
N ASP A 239 -18.70 19.83 -11.16
CA ASP A 239 -20.03 20.17 -10.67
C ASP A 239 -20.70 21.21 -11.58
N SER A 240 -19.95 22.21 -12.04
CA SER A 240 -20.45 23.20 -12.99
C SER A 240 -20.91 22.58 -14.32
N PHE A 241 -20.17 21.58 -14.82
CA PHE A 241 -20.56 20.80 -16.01
C PHE A 241 -21.82 19.97 -15.73
N GLY A 242 -21.91 19.32 -14.57
CA GLY A 242 -23.09 18.55 -14.15
C GLY A 242 -24.34 19.42 -14.00
N ALA A 243 -24.20 20.65 -13.52
CA ALA A 243 -25.31 21.61 -13.37
C ALA A 243 -25.83 22.10 -14.74
N SER A 244 -24.95 22.18 -15.75
CA SER A 244 -25.28 22.69 -17.08
C SER A 244 -26.22 21.79 -17.89
N SER A 245 -26.21 20.47 -17.65
CA SER A 245 -26.97 19.49 -18.45
C SER A 245 -27.41 18.28 -17.64
N GLN A 246 -28.68 17.89 -17.80
CA GLN A 246 -29.22 16.68 -17.16
C GLN A 246 -28.46 15.41 -17.56
N HIS A 247 -27.95 15.35 -18.79
CA HIS A 247 -27.18 14.21 -19.30
C HIS A 247 -25.81 14.06 -18.63
N LEU A 248 -25.23 15.17 -18.15
CA LEU A 248 -23.91 15.17 -17.49
C LEU A 248 -23.98 14.93 -15.99
N ARG A 249 -25.16 15.01 -15.36
CA ARG A 249 -25.30 14.86 -13.90
C ARG A 249 -24.78 13.53 -13.37
N VAL A 250 -25.06 12.43 -14.06
CA VAL A 250 -24.62 11.10 -13.62
C VAL A 250 -23.09 10.97 -13.72
N PRO A 251 -22.45 11.18 -14.88
CA PRO A 251 -21.00 11.08 -14.95
C PRO A 251 -20.29 12.12 -14.07
N ALA A 252 -20.80 13.35 -13.96
CA ALA A 252 -20.23 14.36 -13.07
C ALA A 252 -20.22 13.90 -11.61
N ARG A 253 -21.31 13.33 -11.10
CA ARG A 253 -21.36 12.79 -9.73
C ARG A 253 -20.34 11.69 -9.51
N ARG A 254 -20.18 10.77 -10.47
CA ARG A 254 -19.20 9.68 -10.37
C ARG A 254 -17.78 10.22 -10.26
N LEU A 255 -17.42 11.16 -11.13
CA LEU A 255 -16.11 11.79 -11.10
C LEU A 255 -15.88 12.55 -9.78
N ILE A 256 -16.88 13.27 -9.27
CA ILE A 256 -16.80 13.95 -7.97
C ILE A 256 -16.55 12.92 -6.85
N THR A 257 -17.29 11.81 -6.82
CA THR A 257 -17.07 10.72 -5.86
C THR A 257 -15.65 10.16 -5.96
N SER A 258 -15.15 9.91 -7.17
CA SER A 258 -13.77 9.44 -7.40
C SER A 258 -12.74 10.42 -6.84
N CYS A 259 -12.88 11.72 -7.14
CA CYS A 259 -11.98 12.75 -6.62
C CYS A 259 -12.02 12.82 -5.09
N GLN A 260 -13.21 12.72 -4.48
CA GLN A 260 -13.36 12.71 -3.03
C GLN A 260 -12.68 11.50 -2.39
N ASN A 261 -12.80 10.31 -3.01
CA ASN A 261 -12.10 9.11 -2.55
C ASN A 261 -10.57 9.31 -2.61
N LEU A 262 -10.05 9.87 -3.70
CA LEU A 262 -8.61 10.16 -3.84
C LEU A 262 -8.13 11.16 -2.79
N VAL A 263 -8.88 12.23 -2.52
CA VAL A 263 -8.55 13.20 -1.46
C VAL A 263 -8.50 12.53 -0.07
N GLN A 264 -9.44 11.63 0.23
CA GLN A 264 -9.44 10.88 1.49
C GLN A 264 -8.23 9.95 1.60
N LEU A 265 -7.86 9.28 0.51
CA LEU A 265 -6.67 8.43 0.45
C LEU A 265 -5.38 9.24 0.69
N MET A 266 -5.25 10.40 0.05
CA MET A 266 -4.12 11.31 0.26
C MET A 266 -4.03 11.80 1.71
N ALA A 267 -5.17 12.11 2.33
CA ALA A 267 -5.23 12.52 3.73
C ALA A 267 -4.74 11.41 4.68
N ALA A 268 -5.12 10.15 4.43
CA ALA A 268 -4.66 9.01 5.21
C ALA A 268 -3.13 8.82 5.12
N VAL A 269 -2.57 8.90 3.90
CA VAL A 269 -1.12 8.81 3.69
C VAL A 269 -0.37 9.99 4.35
N ALA A 270 -0.91 11.21 4.27
CA ALA A 270 -0.34 12.38 4.94
C ALA A 270 -0.34 12.23 6.48
N GLU A 271 -1.37 11.60 7.04
CA GLU A 271 -1.42 11.27 8.46
C GLU A 271 -0.32 10.25 8.83
N TRP A 272 -0.14 9.19 8.05
CA TRP A 272 0.91 8.20 8.25
C TRP A 272 2.31 8.82 8.24
N ARG A 273 2.56 9.69 7.26
CA ARG A 273 3.78 10.48 7.16
C ARG A 273 4.02 11.31 8.43
N THR A 274 2.99 12.02 8.89
CA THR A 274 3.07 12.83 10.10
C THR A 274 3.40 11.97 11.33
N LYS A 275 2.79 10.78 11.45
CA LYS A 275 3.11 9.82 12.51
C LYS A 275 4.56 9.32 12.40
N ALA A 276 5.04 9.02 11.20
CA ALA A 276 6.41 8.56 10.95
C ALA A 276 7.47 9.60 11.32
N VAL A 277 7.27 10.86 10.92
CA VAL A 277 8.16 11.97 11.30
C VAL A 277 8.24 12.11 12.82
N ARG A 278 7.09 12.08 13.53
CA ARG A 278 7.07 12.18 15.00
C ARG A 278 7.83 11.04 15.67
N LEU A 279 7.72 9.81 15.16
CA LEU A 279 8.47 8.66 15.66
C LEU A 279 9.97 8.77 15.38
N LEU A 280 10.38 9.40 14.29
CA LEU A 280 11.81 9.60 14.00
C LEU A 280 12.42 10.70 14.89
N GLU A 281 11.65 11.74 15.23
CA GLU A 281 12.14 12.91 15.97
C GLU A 281 12.14 12.76 17.51
N GLY A 282 11.15 12.06 18.08
CA GLY A 282 10.90 12.07 19.53
C GLY A 282 11.49 10.91 20.28
#